data_AF-A0A3D0DEB9-F1
#
_entry.id   AF-A0A3D0DEB9-F1
#
_cell.length_a   1.000
_cell.length_b   1.000
_cell.length_c   1.000
_cell.angle_alpha   90.00
_cell.angle_beta   90.00
_cell.angle_gamma   90.00
#
_symmetry.space_group_name_H-M   'P 1'
#
loop_
_entity.id
_entity.type
_entity.pdbx_description
1 polymer ?
#
loop_
_entity_poly.entity_id
_entity_poly.type
_entity_poly.pdbx_seq_one_letter_code
_entity_poly.pdbx_strand_id
1 'polypeptide(L)' 'YPDIIAKAASDFEPFYISSFLLELCGLFNTYYQKYKSAEDRVLSVHGEKTKARLALVSSVRDVLRSGLFILGLKAPEIM' A
#
# COMPACT_ATOMS: atom_id res chain seq x y z
N TYR A 1 -7.25 -6.30 -5.17
CA TYR A 1 -6.66 -5.30 -6.08
C TYR A 1 -6.87 -5.67 -7.55
N PRO A 2 -6.59 -6.90 -8.03
CA PRO A 2 -6.86 -7.29 -9.42
C PRO A 2 -8.31 -7.00 -9.87
N ASP A 3 -9.29 -7.22 -8.99
CA ASP A 3 -10.70 -6.95 -9.28
C ASP A 3 -11.00 -5.45 -9.50
N ILE A 4 -10.27 -4.57 -8.81
CA ILE A 4 -10.39 -3.11 -9.00
C ILE A 4 -9.86 -2.71 -10.38
N ILE A 5 -8.75 -3.31 -10.83
CA ILE A 5 -8.21 -3.10 -12.17
C ILE A 5 -9.19 -3.62 -13.22
N ALA A 6 -9.72 -4.84 -13.04
CA ALA A 6 -10.69 -5.42 -13.97
C ALA A 6 -11.96 -4.56 -14.08
N LYS A 7 -12.46 -4.03 -12.97
CA LYS A 7 -13.57 -3.09 -12.94
C LYS A 7 -13.26 -1.79 -13.67
N ALA A 8 -12.11 -1.18 -13.38
CA ALA A 8 -11.66 0.03 -14.05
C ALA A 8 -11.55 -0.14 -15.58
N ALA A 9 -11.07 -1.31 -16.03
CA ALA A 9 -10.97 -1.63 -17.44
C ALA A 9 -12.34 -1.88 -18.11
N SER A 10 -13.23 -2.62 -17.44
CA SER A 10 -14.59 -2.91 -17.92
C SER A 10 -15.42 -1.64 -18.09
N ASP A 11 -15.34 -0.75 -17.11
CA ASP A 11 -16.18 0.44 -17.03
C ASP A 11 -15.53 1.66 -17.70
N PHE A 12 -14.30 1.50 -18.24
CA PHE A 12 -13.47 2.57 -18.80
C PHE A 12 -13.25 3.75 -17.84
N GLU A 13 -13.18 3.47 -16.54
CA GLU A 13 -13.16 4.49 -15.49
C GLU A 13 -11.92 4.36 -14.59
N PRO A 14 -10.86 5.16 -14.80
CA PRO A 14 -9.63 5.09 -14.02
C PRO A 14 -9.79 5.56 -12.57
N PHE A 15 -10.87 6.28 -12.23
CA PHE A 15 -11.18 6.71 -10.87
C PHE A 15 -11.20 5.55 -9.86
N TYR A 16 -11.63 4.35 -10.27
CA TYR A 16 -11.63 3.21 -9.36
C TYR A 16 -10.24 2.86 -8.82
N ILE A 17 -9.20 3.04 -9.64
CA ILE A 17 -7.81 2.80 -9.23
C ILE A 17 -7.36 3.92 -8.28
N SER A 18 -7.53 5.19 -8.66
CA SER A 18 -7.07 6.31 -7.83
C SER A 18 -7.76 6.34 -6.46
N SER A 19 -9.07 6.11 -6.42
CA SER A 19 -9.87 6.02 -5.19
C SER A 19 -9.36 4.90 -4.27
N PHE A 20 -9.14 3.70 -4.83
CA PHE A 20 -8.59 2.58 -4.07
C PHE A 20 -7.19 2.86 -3.51
N LEU A 21 -6.30 3.49 -4.30
CA LEU A 21 -4.95 3.83 -3.83
C LEU A 21 -4.99 4.87 -2.70
N LEU A 22 -5.89 5.85 -2.78
CA LEU A 22 -6.09 6.84 -1.71
C LEU A 22 -6.57 6.19 -0.42
N GLU A 23 -7.54 5.26 -0.51
CA GLU A 23 -8.01 4.49 0.65
C GLU A 23 -6.89 3.64 1.26
N LEU A 24 -6.13 2.93 0.43
CA LEU A 24 -4.99 2.12 0.86
C LEU A 24 -3.92 2.98 1.58
N CYS A 25 -3.60 4.15 1.03
CA CYS A 25 -2.69 5.12 1.67
C CYS A 25 -3.22 5.58 3.03
N GLY A 26 -4.51 5.86 3.14
CA GLY A 26 -5.15 6.24 4.40
C GLY A 26 -5.02 5.14 5.45
N LEU A 27 -5.37 3.90 5.10
CA LEU A 27 -5.26 2.75 5.99
C LEU A 27 -3.81 2.49 6.42
N PHE A 28 -2.86 2.57 5.47
CA PHE A 28 -1.45 2.36 5.77
C PHE A 28 -0.88 3.46 6.67
N ASN A 29 -1.27 4.72 6.45
CA ASN A 29 -0.87 5.83 7.31
C ASN A 29 -1.40 5.63 8.74
N THR A 30 -2.67 5.27 8.92
CA THR A 30 -3.23 4.94 10.24
C THR A 30 -2.48 3.78 10.89
N TYR A 31 -2.21 2.70 10.14
CA TYR A 31 -1.42 1.57 10.62
C TYR A 31 -0.02 2.01 11.11
N TYR A 32 0.70 2.76 10.28
CA TYR A 32 2.06 3.23 10.58
C TYR A 32 2.09 4.15 11.81
N GLN A 33 1.09 5.01 11.97
CA GLN A 33 1.00 5.92 13.11
C GLN A 33 0.58 5.23 14.41
N LYS A 34 -0.21 4.16 14.32
CA LYS A 34 -0.74 3.44 15.48
C LYS A 34 0.34 2.62 16.21
N TYR A 35 1.22 1.95 15.46
CA TYR A 35 2.18 1.00 16.02
C TYR A 35 3.60 1.59 16.05
N LYS A 36 3.93 2.29 17.13
CA LYS A 36 5.21 3.03 17.29
C LYS A 36 6.10 2.52 18.41
N SER A 37 5.61 1.65 19.29
CA SER A 37 6.39 1.11 20.39
C SER A 37 7.47 0.15 19.88
N ALA A 38 8.53 -0.06 20.66
CA ALA A 38 9.60 -0.98 20.34
C ALA A 38 9.10 -2.43 20.13
N GLU A 39 7.95 -2.77 20.74
CA GLU A 39 7.35 -4.10 20.65
C GLU A 39 6.47 -4.30 19.40
N ASP A 40 5.87 -3.21 18.89
CA ASP A 40 4.79 -3.27 17.90
C ASP A 40 5.06 -2.51 16.60
N ARG A 41 6.10 -1.69 16.52
CA ARG A 41 6.52 -1.06 15.26
C ARG A 41 6.92 -2.10 14.21
N VAL A 42 7.04 -1.65 12.95
CA VAL A 42 7.42 -2.52 11.82
C VAL A 42 8.74 -3.25 12.11
N LEU A 43 9.74 -2.51 12.59
CA LEU A 43 11.03 -3.05 13.04
C LEU A 43 11.03 -3.25 14.56
N SER A 44 10.32 -4.26 15.03
CA SER A 44 10.20 -4.53 16.48
C SER A 44 11.29 -5.46 16.99
N VAL A 45 11.37 -5.58 18.33
CA VAL A 45 12.26 -6.54 19.01
C VAL A 45 11.90 -8.01 18.72
N HIS A 46 10.70 -8.28 18.18
CA HIS A 46 10.25 -9.63 17.84
C HIS A 46 10.48 -9.91 16.35
N GLY A 47 11.45 -10.77 16.04
CA GLY A 47 11.85 -11.08 14.66
C GLY A 47 10.71 -11.60 13.77
N GLU A 48 9.88 -12.52 14.26
CA GLU A 48 8.76 -13.08 13.49
C GLU A 48 7.69 -12.03 13.15
N LYS A 49 7.33 -11.18 14.12
CA LYS A 49 6.41 -10.05 13.88
C LYS A 49 6.99 -9.07 12.87
N THR A 50 8.30 -8.79 12.97
CA THR A 50 9.00 -7.90 12.03
C THR A 50 8.95 -8.45 10.61
N LYS A 51 9.26 -9.74 10.39
CA LYS A 51 9.17 -10.37 9.06
C LYS A 51 7.76 -10.26 8.47
N ALA A 52 6.73 -10.59 9.25
CA ALA A 52 5.35 -10.50 8.80
C ALA A 52 4.95 -9.06 8.43
N ARG A 53 5.35 -8.06 9.24
CA ARG A 53 5.08 -6.65 8.97
C ARG A 53 5.85 -6.13 7.76
N LEU A 54 7.09 -6.56 7.56
CA LEU A 54 7.87 -6.22 6.36
C LEU A 54 7.22 -6.80 5.10
N ALA A 55 6.69 -8.02 5.15
CA ALA A 55 5.94 -8.60 4.04
C ALA A 55 4.67 -7.78 3.72
N LEU A 56 3.95 -7.33 4.75
CA LEU A 56 2.80 -6.42 4.58
C LEU A 56 3.22 -5.10 3.93
N VAL A 57 4.26 -4.43 4.46
CA VAL A 57 4.78 -3.16 3.92
C VAL A 57 5.23 -3.32 2.47
N SER A 58 5.94 -4.41 2.14
CA SER A 58 6.35 -4.70 0.76
C SER A 58 5.14 -4.87 -0.16
N SER A 59 4.12 -5.59 0.30
CA SER A 59 2.90 -5.81 -0.49
C SER A 59 2.16 -4.50 -0.77
N VAL A 60 2.05 -3.62 0.23
CA VAL A 60 1.46 -2.28 0.06
C VAL A 60 2.27 -1.46 -0.94
N ARG A 61 3.61 -1.44 -0.82
CA ARG A 61 4.50 -0.75 -1.76
C ARG A 61 4.31 -1.24 -3.18
N ASP A 62 4.24 -2.56 -3.39
CA ASP A 62 4.13 -3.16 -4.72
C ASP A 62 2.77 -2.81 -5.37
N VAL A 63 1.69 -2.80 -4.59
CA VAL A 63 0.36 -2.33 -5.05
C VAL A 63 0.37 -0.85 -5.40
N LEU A 64 0.97 0.01 -4.55
CA LEU A 64 1.08 1.45 -4.84
C LEU A 64 1.88 1.71 -6.11
N ARG A 65 3.03 1.05 -6.27
CA ARG A 65 3.88 1.18 -7.47
C ARG A 65 3.13 0.74 -8.73
N SER A 66 2.45 -0.40 -8.68
CA SER A 66 1.67 -0.90 -9.81
C SER A 66 0.50 0.02 -10.16
N GLY A 67 -0.23 0.53 -9.16
CA GLY A 67 -1.37 1.41 -9.40
C GLY A 67 -0.97 2.78 -9.93
N LEU A 68 0.08 3.39 -9.38
CA LEU A 68 0.62 4.64 -9.89
C LEU A 68 1.13 4.48 -11.33
N PHE A 69 1.80 3.36 -11.64
CA PHE A 69 2.24 3.06 -13.00
C PHE A 69 1.06 3.00 -14.00
N ILE A 70 -0.04 2.33 -13.64
CA ILE A 70 -1.24 2.26 -14.50
C ILE A 70 -1.84 3.66 -14.72
N LEU A 71 -1.78 4.54 -13.72
CA LEU A 71 -2.24 5.94 -13.82
C LEU A 71 -1.24 6.86 -14.55
N GLY A 72 -0.11 6.35 -15.03
CA GLY A 72 0.91 7.14 -15.72
C GLY A 72 1.76 8.00 -14.77
N LEU A 73 1.80 7.66 -13.49
CA LEU A 73 2.53 8.40 -12.45
C LEU A 73 3.80 7.65 -12.01
N LYS A 74 4.79 8.41 -11.55
CA LYS A 74 5.99 7.86 -10.92
C LYS A 74 5.73 7.57 -9.43
N ALA A 75 6.35 6.52 -8.92
CA ALA A 75 6.40 6.21 -7.49
C ALA A 75 7.83 6.50 -6.95
N PRO A 76 8.10 7.69 -6.40
CA PRO A 76 9.44 8.03 -5.89
C PRO A 76 9.80 7.17 -4.66
N GLU A 77 11.02 6.64 -4.64
CA GLU A 77 11.53 5.87 -3.50
C GLU A 77 12.06 6.76 -2.37
N ILE A 78 12.40 8.00 -2.72
CA ILE A 78 12.88 9.04 -1.79
C ILE A 78 12.04 10.28 -2.09
N MET A 79 11.34 10.76 -1.07
CA MET A 79 10.48 11.96 -1.10
C MET A 79 11.00 13.01 -0.12
#